data_AF-A0A9X2S6D0-F1
#
_entry.id   AF-A0A9X2S6D0-F1
#
_cell.length_a   1.000
_cell.length_b   1.000
_cell.length_c   1.000
_cell.angle_alpha   90.00
_cell.angle_beta   90.00
_cell.angle_gamma   90.00
#
_symmetry.space_group_name_H-M   'P 1'
#
loop_
_entity.id
_entity.type
_entity.pdbx_description
1 polymer ?
#
loop_
_entity_poly.entity_id
_entity_poly.type
_entity_poly.pdbx_seq_one_letter_code
_entity_poly.pdbx_strand_id
1 'polypeptide(L)' 'MKLALVSMKIDRFTNKVISREAKEIKEVDEDEYYKPLIEMLGDEFLKHKKESEVNG' A
#
# COMPACT_ATOMS: atom_id res chain seq x y z
N MET A 1 2.17 -0.86 -12.01
CA MET A 1 0.98 -1.07 -11.15
C MET A 1 0.08 0.16 -11.12
N LYS A 2 -1.20 0.03 -10.72
CA LYS A 2 -2.11 1.16 -10.46
C LYS A 2 -2.15 1.49 -8.97
N LEU A 3 -1.94 2.76 -8.61
CA LEU A 3 -2.04 3.28 -7.25
C LEU A 3 -3.22 4.24 -7.14
N ALA A 4 -3.94 4.17 -6.02
CA ALA A 4 -4.98 5.12 -5.69
C ALA A 4 -4.56 5.98 -4.50
N LEU A 5 -4.62 7.30 -4.63
CA LEU A 5 -4.54 8.20 -3.49
C LEU A 5 -5.89 8.17 -2.77
N VAL A 6 -5.89 7.69 -1.53
CA VAL A 6 -7.11 7.52 -0.75
C VAL A 6 -7.16 8.53 0.38
N SER A 7 -8.28 9.24 0.51
CA SER A 7 -8.62 9.97 1.73
C SER A 7 -9.52 9.10 2.59
N MET A 8 -9.18 9.00 3.88
CA MET A 8 -9.94 8.21 4.85
C MET A 8 -10.24 9.04 6.08
N LYS A 9 -11.50 9.05 6.49
CA LYS A 9 -11.95 9.65 7.74
C LYS A 9 -12.16 8.54 8.76
N ILE A 10 -11.47 8.63 9.89
CA ILE A 10 -11.50 7.63 10.95
C ILE A 10 -12.02 8.31 12.22
N ASP A 11 -12.93 7.65 12.92
CA ASP A 11 -13.28 8.00 14.28
C ASP A 11 -12.11 7.66 15.20
N ARG A 12 -11.54 8.66 15.86
CA ARG A 12 -10.37 8.50 16.74
C ARG A 12 -10.65 7.64 17.98
N PHE A 13 -11.89 7.61 18.47
CA PHE A 13 -12.22 6.90 19.71
C PHE A 13 -12.55 5.43 19.45
N THR A 14 -13.20 5.15 18.32
CA THR A 14 -13.64 3.79 17.98
C THR A 14 -12.74 3.11 16.96
N ASN A 15 -11.80 3.84 16.36
CA ASN A 15 -10.98 3.43 15.22
C ASN A 15 -11.80 2.95 14.00
N LYS A 16 -13.10 3.28 13.96
CA LYS A 16 -13.97 2.91 12.84
C LYS A 16 -13.79 3.87 11.68
N VAL A 17 -13.76 3.31 10.47
CA VAL A 17 -13.76 4.11 9.25
C VAL A 17 -15.15 4.72 9.06
N ILE A 18 -15.19 6.05 9.01
CA ILE A 18 -16.42 6.82 8.75
C ILE A 18 -16.63 6.95 7.24
N SER A 19 -15.57 7.26 6.50
CA SER A 19 -15.61 7.37 5.04
C SER A 19 -14.26 7.07 4.42
N ARG A 20 -14.29 6.56 3.19
CA ARG A 20 -13.12 6.28 2.36
C ARG A 20 -13.42 6.70 0.93
N GLU A 21 -12.56 7.50 0.34
CA GLU A 21 -12.72 7.99 -1.03
C GLU A 21 -11.39 7.94 -1.77
N ALA A 22 -11.41 7.48 -3.02
CA ALA A 22 -10.27 7.57 -3.92
C ALA A 22 -10.27 8.96 -4.56
N LYS A 23 -9.22 9.74 -4.30
CA LYS A 23 -9.04 11.10 -4.83
C LYS A 23 -8.39 11.11 -6.20
N GLU A 24 -7.48 10.18 -6.44
CA GLU A 24 -6.71 10.10 -7.68
C GLU A 24 -6.27 8.67 -7.94
N ILE A 25 -6.14 8.30 -9.22
CA ILE A 25 -5.54 7.03 -9.64
C ILE A 25 -4.36 7.37 -10.54
N LYS A 26 -3.19 6.80 -10.25
CA LYS A 26 -1.97 6.92 -11.05
C LYS A 26 -1.46 5.55 -11.46
N GLU A 27 -0.86 5.49 -12.62
CA GLU A 27 -0.09 4.34 -13.07
C GLU A 27 1.39 4.63 -12.81
N VAL A 28 2.07 3.68 -12.17
CA VAL A 28 3.49 3.80 -11.81
C VAL A 28 4.23 2.51 -12.17
N ASP A 29 5.53 2.65 -12.40
CA ASP A 29 6.42 1.49 -12.46
C ASP A 29 6.51 0.84 -11.07
N GLU A 30 6.31 -0.46 -11.03
CA GLU A 30 6.24 -1.20 -9.78
C GLU A 30 7.62 -1.41 -9.15
N ASP A 31 8.63 -1.67 -9.97
CA ASP A 31 9.99 -1.91 -9.50
C ASP A 31 10.59 -0.63 -8.92
N GLU A 32 10.37 0.51 -9.58
CA GLU A 32 10.78 1.82 -9.05
C GLU A 32 10.07 2.17 -7.73
N TYR A 33 8.78 1.85 -7.63
CA TYR A 33 7.98 2.13 -6.43
C TYR A 33 8.48 1.36 -5.20
N TYR A 34 8.83 0.08 -5.37
CA TYR A 34 9.30 -0.77 -4.27
C TYR A 34 10.80 -0.69 -3.99
N LYS A 35 11.60 -0.16 -4.91
CA LYS A 35 13.07 -0.05 -4.77
C LYS A 35 13.52 0.52 -3.42
N PRO A 36 12.98 1.65 -2.90
CA PRO A 36 13.42 2.19 -1.61
C PRO A 36 13.11 1.25 -0.44
N LEU A 37 11.99 0.53 -0.51
CA LEU A 37 11.59 -0.41 0.53
C LEU A 37 12.50 -1.65 0.52
N ILE A 38 12.86 -2.13 -0.67
CA ILE A 38 13.82 -3.23 -0.84
C ILE A 38 15.21 -2.83 -0.33
N GLU A 39 15.66 -1.61 -0.62
CA GLU A 39 16.96 -1.11 -0.13
C GLU A 39 16.99 -0.95 1.39
N MET A 40 15.87 -0.56 2.02
CA MET A 40 15.80 -0.35 3.46
C MET A 40 15.56 -1.63 4.27
N LEU A 41 14.68 -2.51 3.77
CA LEU A 41 14.21 -3.70 4.50
C LEU A 41 14.85 -5.00 3.97
N GLY A 42 15.57 -4.94 2.86
CA GLY A 42 16.26 -6.08 2.26
C GLY A 42 15.34 -7.22 1.87
N ASP A 43 15.88 -8.44 1.93
CA ASP A 43 15.22 -9.66 1.46
C ASP A 43 13.96 -10.04 2.25
N GLU A 44 13.79 -9.53 3.48
CA GLU A 44 12.60 -9.79 4.30
C GLU A 44 11.34 -9.18 3.68
N PHE A 45 11.46 -7.99 3.08
CA PHE A 45 10.36 -7.36 2.36
C PHE A 45 9.90 -8.20 1.16
N LEU A 46 10.85 -8.77 0.42
CA LEU A 46 10.55 -9.61 -0.75
C LEU A 46 9.87 -10.92 -0.36
N LYS A 47 10.19 -11.50 0.80
CA LYS A 47 9.52 -12.70 1.32
C LYS A 47 8.06 -12.42 1.67
N HIS A 48 7.81 -11.36 2.43
CA HIS A 48 6.45 -11.00 2.84
C HIS A 48 5.57 -10.49 1.68
N LYS A 49 6.15 -9.82 0.68
CA LYS A 49 5.43 -9.46 -0.55
C LYS A 49 4.90 -10.72 -1.26
N LYS A 50 5.76 -11.71 -1.48
CA LYS A 50 5.38 -12.99 -2.11
C LYS A 50 4.32 -13.77 -1.33
N GLU A 51 4.42 -13.80 0.00
CA GLU A 51 3.43 -14.45 0.87
C GLU A 51 2.05 -13.76 0.80
N SER A 52 2.03 -12.44 0.62
CA SER A 52 0.79 -11.66 0.49
C SER A 52 0.12 -11.85 -0.88
N GLU A 53 0.90 -12.09 -1.93
CA GLU A 53 0.38 -12.36 -3.29
C GLU A 53 -0.18 -13.79 -3.45
N VAL A 54 0.30 -14.76 -2.67
CA VAL A 54 -0.19 -16.16 -2.72
C VAL A 54 -1.47 -16.36 -1.90
N ASN A 55 -1.76 -15.48 -0.93
CA ASN A 55 -2.90 -15.59 -0.03
C ASN A 55 -4.00 -14.52 -0.26
N GLY A 56 -3.90 -13.76 -1.35
CA GLY A 56 -4.83 -12.67 -1.71
C GLY A 56 -5.81 -13.04 -2.82
#